data_AF-A0A848VHA4-F1
#
_entry.id   AF-A0A848VHA4-F1
#
_cell.length_a   1.000
_cell.length_b   1.000
_cell.length_c   1.000
_cell.angle_alpha   90.00
_cell.angle_beta   90.00
_cell.angle_gamma   90.00
#
_symmetry.space_group_name_H-M   'P 1'
#
loop_
_entity.id
_entity.type
_entity.pdbx_description
1 polymer ?
#
loop_
_entity_poly.entity_id
_entity_poly.type
_entity_poly.pdbx_seq_one_letter_code
_entity_poly.pdbx_strand_id
1 'polypeptide(L)'
;ALGATFRHTVEKRIDGAQAVGDHKTSMLQDVESRRELEVDALLLSVIELAAMVGKDVPTVKTIYACTALLNKNLLLDHGQKPSQTK
;
A
#
# COMPACT_ATOMS: atom_id res chain seq x y z
N ALA A 1 -12.00 -8.96 -18.02
CA ALA A 1 -11.82 -9.96 -16.94
C ALA A 1 -12.84 -9.78 -15.82
N LEU A 2 -13.15 -8.53 -15.37
CA LEU A 2 -14.12 -8.29 -14.27
C LEU A 2 -15.25 -7.29 -14.63
N GLY A 3 -15.35 -6.83 -15.88
CA GLY A 3 -16.45 -5.97 -16.33
C GLY A 3 -16.43 -4.51 -15.85
N ALA A 4 -15.36 -4.05 -15.19
CA ALA A 4 -15.24 -2.66 -14.73
C ALA A 4 -14.93 -1.69 -15.88
N THR A 5 -15.56 -0.52 -15.84
CA THR A 5 -15.28 0.61 -16.75
C THR A 5 -14.62 1.74 -15.97
N PHE A 6 -13.48 2.22 -16.46
CA PHE A 6 -12.75 3.32 -15.82
C PHE A 6 -12.92 4.62 -16.61
N ARG A 7 -13.14 5.74 -15.90
CA ARG A 7 -13.30 7.08 -16.50
C ARG A 7 -12.03 7.60 -17.20
N HIS A 8 -10.86 7.11 -16.80
CA HIS A 8 -9.56 7.55 -17.29
C HIS A 8 -8.75 6.36 -17.79
N THR A 9 -7.97 6.59 -18.85
CA THR A 9 -7.00 5.63 -19.36
C THR A 9 -5.89 5.39 -18.33
N VAL A 10 -5.11 4.32 -18.52
CA VAL A 10 -3.97 4.02 -17.65
C VAL A 10 -2.93 5.13 -17.74
N GLU A 11 -2.63 5.60 -18.95
CA GLU A 11 -1.67 6.68 -19.23
C GLU A 11 -2.06 7.95 -18.48
N LYS A 12 -3.33 8.36 -18.58
CA LYS A 12 -3.83 9.54 -17.86
C LYS A 12 -3.74 9.39 -16.33
N ARG A 13 -3.86 8.17 -15.80
CA ARG A 13 -3.66 7.91 -14.36
C ARG A 13 -2.19 7.98 -13.96
N ILE A 14 -1.28 7.51 -14.83
CA ILE A 14 0.17 7.61 -14.61
C ILE A 14 0.60 9.08 -14.64
N ASP A 15 0.17 9.84 -15.65
CA ASP A 15 0.44 11.29 -15.75
C ASP A 15 -0.11 12.04 -14.55
N GLY A 16 -1.34 11.69 -14.13
CA GLY A 16 -1.96 12.27 -12.94
C GLY A 16 -1.18 11.98 -11.66
N ALA A 17 -0.66 10.75 -11.49
CA ALA A 17 0.18 10.39 -10.36
C ALA A 17 1.52 11.14 -10.36
N GLN A 18 2.13 11.32 -11.53
CA GLN A 18 3.36 12.11 -11.66
C GLN A 18 3.14 13.60 -11.34
N ALA A 19 2.00 14.16 -11.76
CA ALA A 19 1.65 15.55 -11.53
C ALA A 19 1.39 15.91 -10.05
N VAL A 20 1.22 14.92 -9.16
CA VAL A 20 1.08 15.14 -7.71
C VAL A 20 2.35 15.78 -7.11
N GLY A 21 3.53 15.55 -7.70
CA GLY A 21 4.79 16.16 -7.28
C GLY A 21 5.17 15.81 -5.84
N ASP A 22 5.72 16.78 -5.10
CA ASP A 22 6.26 16.61 -3.74
C ASP A 22 5.18 16.48 -2.65
N HIS A 23 3.94 16.18 -3.02
CA HIS A 23 2.86 16.01 -2.05
C HIS A 23 3.03 14.70 -1.28
N LYS A 24 3.05 14.79 0.06
CA LYS A 24 3.10 13.62 0.93
C LYS A 24 1.78 12.84 0.84
N THR A 25 1.84 11.62 0.31
CA THR A 25 0.69 10.70 0.29
C THR A 25 0.26 10.33 1.71
N SER A 26 -1.01 9.99 1.91
CA SER A 26 -1.55 9.64 3.24
C SER A 26 -0.74 8.52 3.91
N MET A 27 -0.46 7.45 3.17
CA MET A 27 0.34 6.32 3.65
C MET A 27 1.79 6.71 4.02
N LEU A 28 2.40 7.69 3.34
CA LEU A 28 3.71 8.21 3.76
C LEU A 28 3.60 8.95 5.11
N GLN A 29 2.54 9.74 5.30
CA GLN A 29 2.28 10.41 6.57
C GLN A 29 2.00 9.39 7.70
N ASP A 30 1.36 8.26 7.39
CA ASP A 30 1.15 7.15 8.34
C ASP A 30 2.48 6.51 8.73
N VAL A 31 3.38 6.25 7.78
CA VAL A 31 4.75 5.77 8.07
C VAL A 31 5.48 6.74 8.99
N GLU A 32 5.48 8.04 8.66
CA GLU A 32 6.14 9.07 9.47
C GLU A 32 5.54 9.18 10.88
N SER A 33 4.23 8.96 10.99
CA SER A 33 3.50 8.97 12.27
C SER A 33 3.48 7.60 12.97
N ARG A 34 4.14 6.59 12.40
CA ARG A 34 4.17 5.19 12.84
C ARG A 34 2.78 4.58 13.07
N ARG A 35 1.80 4.94 12.23
CA ARG A 35 0.47 4.34 12.22
C ARG A 35 0.44 3.06 11.40
N GLU A 36 -0.58 2.24 11.66
CA GLU A 36 -0.89 1.09 10.82
C GLU A 36 -1.19 1.54 9.40
N LEU A 37 -0.66 0.77 8.44
CA LEU A 37 -0.77 1.05 7.01
C LEU A 37 -1.92 0.25 6.37
N GLU A 38 -2.65 0.86 5.44
CA GLU A 38 -3.76 0.24 4.68
C GLU A 38 -3.26 -0.66 3.52
N VAL A 39 -2.21 -1.46 3.75
CA VAL A 39 -1.55 -2.27 2.70
C VAL A 39 -2.50 -3.29 2.07
N ASP A 40 -3.30 -3.97 2.89
CA ASP A 40 -4.21 -5.02 2.42
C ASP A 40 -5.30 -4.46 1.50
N ALA A 41 -5.90 -3.33 1.89
CA ALA A 41 -6.95 -2.68 1.10
C ALA A 41 -6.44 -2.27 -0.29
N LEU A 42 -5.19 -1.81 -0.39
CA LEU A 42 -4.62 -1.30 -1.64
C LEU A 42 -4.02 -2.38 -2.54
N LEU A 43 -3.38 -3.41 -1.97
CA LEU A 43 -2.59 -4.37 -2.74
C LEU A 43 -3.09 -5.81 -2.63
N LEU A 44 -3.53 -6.26 -1.44
CA LEU A 44 -4.06 -7.62 -1.28
C LEU A 44 -5.35 -7.78 -2.09
N SER A 45 -6.22 -6.77 -2.06
CA SER A 45 -7.43 -6.74 -2.88
C SER A 45 -7.13 -6.94 -4.39
N VAL A 46 -6.06 -6.32 -4.90
CA VAL A 46 -5.64 -6.47 -6.30
C VAL A 46 -5.10 -7.88 -6.58
N ILE A 47 -4.35 -8.46 -5.64
CA ILE A 47 -3.84 -9.83 -5.74
C ILE A 47 -5.00 -10.83 -5.79
N GLU A 48 -6.01 -10.66 -4.96
CA GLU A 48 -7.22 -11.50 -4.93
C GLU A 48 -7.99 -11.40 -6.25
N LEU A 49 -8.21 -10.17 -6.76
CA LEU A 49 -8.85 -9.95 -8.05
C LEU A 49 -8.07 -10.62 -9.19
N ALA A 50 -6.74 -10.59 -9.16
CA ALA A 50 -5.90 -11.24 -10.16
C ALA A 50 -6.03 -12.77 -10.11
N ALA A 51 -6.08 -13.35 -8.90
CA ALA A 51 -6.30 -14.77 -8.70
C ALA A 51 -7.66 -15.24 -9.25
N MET A 52 -8.73 -14.47 -9.03
CA MET A 52 -10.08 -14.76 -9.54
C MET A 52 -10.14 -14.89 -11.07
N VAL A 53 -9.23 -14.23 -11.78
CA VAL A 53 -9.18 -14.23 -13.26
C VAL A 53 -7.99 -15.00 -13.82
N GLY A 54 -7.28 -15.77 -12.97
CA GLY A 54 -6.14 -16.60 -13.38
C GLY A 54 -4.96 -15.79 -13.92
N LYS A 55 -4.71 -14.59 -13.39
CA LYS A 55 -3.59 -13.73 -13.79
C LYS A 55 -2.54 -13.67 -12.68
N ASP A 56 -1.28 -13.90 -13.05
CA ASP A 56 -0.18 -13.68 -12.13
C ASP A 56 0.23 -12.20 -12.09
N VAL A 57 0.60 -11.74 -10.90
CA VAL A 57 0.94 -10.34 -10.60
C VAL A 57 2.20 -10.28 -9.71
N PRO A 58 3.34 -10.82 -10.18
CA PRO A 58 4.53 -11.01 -9.34
C PRO A 58 5.05 -9.69 -8.77
N THR A 59 5.04 -8.61 -9.55
CA THR A 59 5.47 -7.29 -9.08
C THR A 59 4.57 -6.76 -7.95
N VAL A 60 3.25 -6.94 -8.05
CA VAL A 60 2.30 -6.50 -7.00
C VAL A 60 2.52 -7.32 -5.72
N LYS A 61 2.72 -8.64 -5.84
CA LYS A 61 3.04 -9.52 -4.71
C LYS A 61 4.35 -9.11 -4.01
N THR A 62 5.39 -8.76 -4.77
CA THR A 62 6.65 -8.27 -4.21
C THR A 62 6.46 -6.96 -3.45
N ILE A 63 5.75 -5.99 -4.04
CA ILE A 63 5.48 -4.71 -3.37
C ILE A 63 4.66 -4.94 -2.09
N TYR A 64 3.62 -5.77 -2.15
CA TYR A 64 2.83 -6.16 -0.98
C TYR A 64 3.69 -6.75 0.14
N ALA A 65 4.58 -7.70 -0.18
CA ALA A 65 5.44 -8.32 0.81
C ALA A 65 6.38 -7.30 1.47
N CYS A 66 6.98 -6.41 0.68
CA CYS A 66 7.85 -5.35 1.20
C CYS A 66 7.10 -4.37 2.11
N THR A 67 5.92 -3.91 1.71
CA THR A 67 5.14 -2.93 2.48
C THR A 67 4.48 -3.56 3.71
N ALA A 68 4.06 -4.83 3.63
CA ALA A 68 3.58 -5.58 4.79
C ALA A 68 4.69 -5.80 5.82
N LEU A 69 5.92 -6.10 5.37
CA LEU A 69 7.08 -6.20 6.27
C LEU A 69 7.39 -4.85 6.94
N LEU A 70 7.34 -3.75 6.18
CA LEU A 70 7.47 -2.41 6.75
C LEU A 70 6.39 -2.13 7.80
N ASN A 71 5.12 -2.38 7.49
CA ASN A 71 4.00 -2.19 8.42
C ASN A 71 4.21 -3.00 9.71
N LYS A 72 4.59 -4.28 9.58
CA LYS A 72 4.90 -5.13 10.72
C LYS A 72 6.00 -4.54 11.60
N ASN A 73 7.09 -4.06 11.02
CA ASN A 73 8.19 -3.45 11.79
C ASN A 73 7.75 -2.14 12.47
N LEU A 74 6.95 -1.30 11.80
CA LEU A 74 6.41 -0.07 12.40
C LEU A 74 5.60 -0.36 13.67
N LEU A 75 4.74 -1.40 13.62
CA LEU A 75 3.88 -1.79 14.74
C LEU A 75 4.63 -2.53 15.86
N LEU A 76 5.64 -3.34 15.52
CA LEU A 76 6.47 -4.03 16.53
C LEU A 76 7.28 -3.03 17.37
N ASP A 77 7.88 -2.03 16.74
CA ASP A 77 8.60 -0.96 17.43
C ASP A 77 7.67 -0.13 18.34
N HIS A 78 6.40 0.02 17.97
CA HIS A 78 5.39 0.72 18.77
C HIS A 78 4.99 -0.04 20.05
N GLY A 79 5.29 -1.35 20.11
CA GLY A 79 5.05 -2.20 21.28
C GLY A 79 6.11 -2.07 22.38
N GLN A 80 7.27 -1.46 22.10
CA GLN A 80 8.25 -1.09 23.14
C GLN A 80 7.88 0.27 23.73
N LYS A 81 6.97 0.29 24.71
CA LYS A 81 6.84 1.46 25.59
C LYS A 81 8.21 1.71 26.25
N PRO A 82 8.71 2.96 26.32
CA PRO A 82 9.81 3.27 27.21
C PRO A 82 9.40 2.85 28.62
N SER A 83 10.27 2.11 29.31
CA SER A 83 10.13 1.85 30.73
C SER A 83 9.91 3.19 31.44
N GLN A 84 8.69 3.40 31.94
CA GLN A 84 8.40 4.45 32.90
C GLN A 84 9.08 4.04 34.21
N THR A 85 10.38 4.32 34.32
CA THR A 85 11.10 4.25 35.58
C THR A 85 10.58 5.38 36.44
N LYS A 86 9.92 5.00 37.55
CA LYS A 86 9.55 5.89 38.65
C LYS A 86 10.78 6.53 39.28
#